data_AF-A0A9P1CQ89-F1
#
_entry.id   AF-A0A9P1CQ89-F1
#
_cell.length_a   1.000
_cell.length_b   1.000
_cell.length_c   1.000
_cell.angle_alpha   90.00
_cell.angle_beta   90.00
_cell.angle_gamma   90.00
#
_symmetry.space_group_name_H-M   'P 1'
#
loop_
_entity.id
_entity.type
_entity.pdbx_description
1 polymer ?
#
loop_
_entity_poly.entity_id
_entity_poly.type
_entity_poly.pdbx_seq_one_letter_code
_entity_poly.pdbx_strand_id
1 'polypeptide(L)'
;VFVSNGVEAFIACAGKVAQHALLRRLQLPSPQSAVVTEASGEELAQRAEQEQMQYPLLLKPNAGGFGNGILRFDSSAALRASVQAELKGAFGEDGLAVLQEQHRPRHGSVGRIWMLDGKVLCAVLAPVMELGQDPLKQLL
;
A
#
# COMPACT_ATOMS: atom_id res chain seq x y z
N VAL A 1 -25.34 -18.48 13.01
CA VAL A 1 -24.21 -17.53 13.19
C VAL A 1 -24.51 -16.29 12.36
N PHE A 2 -24.45 -15.10 12.95
CA PHE A 2 -24.58 -13.84 12.21
C PHE A 2 -23.18 -13.42 11.72
N VAL A 3 -23.04 -13.13 10.43
CA VAL A 3 -21.79 -12.67 9.81
C VAL A 3 -22.02 -11.26 9.27
N SER A 4 -21.26 -10.29 9.78
CA SER A 4 -21.27 -8.92 9.27
C SER A 4 -20.33 -8.78 8.05
N ASN A 5 -20.68 -7.89 7.12
CA ASN A 5 -20.07 -7.68 5.78
C ASN A 5 -20.20 -8.83 4.77
N GLY A 6 -20.07 -10.08 5.21
CA GLY A 6 -20.16 -11.27 4.36
C GLY A 6 -18.85 -11.61 3.61
N VAL A 7 -18.89 -12.74 2.89
CA VAL A 7 -17.69 -13.34 2.26
C VAL A 7 -17.13 -12.50 1.11
N GLU A 8 -17.98 -11.85 0.32
CA GLU A 8 -17.54 -11.03 -0.81
C GLU A 8 -16.71 -9.83 -0.34
N ALA A 9 -17.19 -9.14 0.70
CA ALA A 9 -16.47 -8.04 1.32
C ALA A 9 -15.16 -8.51 1.96
N PHE A 10 -15.16 -9.68 2.58
CA PHE A 10 -13.94 -10.28 3.11
C PHE A 10 -12.90 -10.53 2.01
N ILE A 11 -13.30 -11.15 0.89
CA ILE A 11 -12.40 -11.41 -0.25
C ILE A 11 -11.89 -10.10 -0.86
N ALA A 12 -12.76 -9.12 -1.08
CA ALA A 12 -12.38 -7.81 -1.62
C ALA A 12 -11.37 -7.08 -0.72
N CYS A 13 -11.46 -7.27 0.59
CA CYS A 13 -10.58 -6.64 1.58
C CYS A 13 -9.40 -7.53 2.02
N ALA A 14 -9.27 -8.75 1.50
CA ALA A 14 -8.26 -9.72 1.95
C ALA A 14 -6.82 -9.27 1.67
N GLY A 15 -6.61 -8.48 0.61
CA GLY A 15 -5.30 -7.98 0.26
C GLY A 15 -5.36 -6.74 -0.64
N LYS A 16 -4.27 -5.98 -0.66
CA LYS A 16 -4.14 -4.74 -1.45
C LYS A 16 -4.27 -5.01 -2.96
N VAL A 17 -3.86 -6.19 -3.43
CA VAL A 17 -4.03 -6.61 -4.83
C VAL A 17 -5.52 -6.67 -5.21
N ALA A 18 -6.33 -7.35 -4.40
CA ALA A 18 -7.78 -7.46 -4.63
C ALA A 18 -8.47 -6.08 -4.57
N GLN A 19 -8.05 -5.23 -3.61
CA GLN A 19 -8.56 -3.86 -3.48
C GLN A 19 -8.25 -3.02 -4.72
N HIS A 20 -7.00 -3.03 -5.20
CA HIS A 20 -6.60 -2.30 -6.42
C HIS A 20 -7.30 -2.83 -7.68
N ALA A 21 -7.46 -4.15 -7.80
CA ALA A 21 -8.22 -4.75 -8.89
C ALA A 21 -9.70 -4.30 -8.89
N LEU A 22 -10.33 -4.25 -7.71
CA LEU A 22 -11.70 -3.76 -7.55
C LEU A 22 -11.82 -2.28 -7.91
N LEU A 23 -10.94 -1.42 -7.40
CA LEU A 23 -10.94 0.01 -7.71
C LEU A 23 -10.78 0.26 -9.21
N ARG A 24 -9.84 -0.45 -9.86
CA ARG A 24 -9.64 -0.38 -11.31
C ARG A 24 -10.87 -0.85 -12.09
N ARG A 25 -11.51 -1.96 -11.68
CA ARG A 25 -12.74 -2.47 -12.31
C ARG A 25 -13.89 -1.46 -12.21
N LEU A 26 -13.96 -0.74 -11.10
CA LEU A 26 -14.97 0.30 -10.85
C LEU A 26 -14.58 1.67 -11.41
N GLN A 27 -13.41 1.79 -12.05
CA GLN A 27 -12.87 3.06 -12.57
C GLN A 27 -12.77 4.15 -11.49
N LEU A 28 -12.55 3.74 -10.24
CA LEU A 28 -12.34 4.65 -9.13
C LEU A 28 -10.87 5.07 -9.09
N PRO A 29 -10.58 6.32 -8.72
CA PRO A 29 -9.21 6.80 -8.62
C PRO A 29 -8.45 6.02 -7.53
N SER A 30 -7.29 5.50 -7.90
CA SER A 30 -6.32 4.92 -6.98
C SER A 30 -4.92 5.29 -7.45
N PRO A 31 -3.92 5.26 -6.54
CA PRO A 31 -2.53 5.51 -6.94
C PRO A 31 -2.07 4.48 -7.98
N GLN A 32 -1.24 4.91 -8.94
CA GLN A 32 -0.68 3.99 -9.93
C GLN A 32 0.10 2.89 -9.22
N SER A 33 -0.24 1.64 -9.52
CA SER A 33 0.19 0.47 -8.76
C SER A 33 0.34 -0.76 -9.64
N ALA A 34 1.32 -1.58 -9.30
CA ALA A 34 1.69 -2.83 -9.97
C ALA A 34 1.82 -3.96 -8.94
N VAL A 35 1.33 -5.14 -9.31
CA VAL A 35 1.55 -6.37 -8.54
C VAL A 35 2.90 -6.95 -8.93
N VAL A 36 3.72 -7.25 -7.94
CA VAL A 36 5.04 -7.84 -8.12
C VAL A 36 5.20 -9.06 -7.21
N THR A 37 5.90 -10.06 -7.70
CA THR A 37 6.42 -11.19 -6.92
C THR A 37 7.83 -10.87 -6.44
N GLU A 38 8.44 -11.75 -5.65
CA GLU A 38 9.85 -11.64 -5.27
C GLU A 38 10.71 -11.30 -6.51
N ALA A 39 11.40 -10.15 -6.43
CA ALA A 39 12.08 -9.51 -7.54
C ALA A 39 13.24 -8.66 -7.01
N SER A 40 14.27 -8.49 -7.83
CA SER A 40 15.41 -7.61 -7.55
C SER A 40 15.04 -6.14 -7.67
N GLY A 41 15.87 -5.27 -7.07
CA GLY A 41 15.73 -3.82 -7.23
C GLY A 41 15.71 -3.36 -8.69
N GLU A 42 16.49 -4.02 -9.56
CA GLU A 42 16.52 -3.76 -11.00
C GLU A 42 15.20 -4.12 -11.68
N GLU A 43 14.64 -5.30 -11.42
CA GLU A 43 13.35 -5.74 -11.96
C GLU A 43 12.20 -4.84 -11.47
N LEU A 44 12.24 -4.41 -10.21
CA LEU A 44 11.26 -3.47 -9.67
C LEU A 44 11.35 -2.09 -10.34
N ALA A 45 12.55 -1.60 -10.62
CA ALA A 45 12.75 -0.33 -11.32
C ALA A 45 12.24 -0.41 -12.78
N GLN A 46 12.54 -1.50 -13.48
CA GLN A 46 12.01 -1.74 -14.84
C GLN A 46 10.48 -1.81 -14.83
N ARG A 47 9.90 -2.48 -13.83
CA ARG A 47 8.44 -2.52 -13.68
C ARG A 47 7.84 -1.13 -13.47
N ALA A 48 8.46 -0.29 -12.63
CA ALA A 48 8.01 1.09 -12.44
C ALA A 48 8.05 1.91 -13.73
N GLU A 49 9.10 1.76 -14.54
CA GLU A 49 9.25 2.44 -15.84
C GLU A 49 8.17 1.99 -16.84
N GLN A 50 7.90 0.68 -16.94
CA GLN A 50 6.85 0.12 -17.80
C GLN A 50 5.45 0.63 -17.43
N GLU A 51 5.21 0.78 -16.13
CA GLU A 51 3.94 1.26 -15.57
C GLU A 51 3.87 2.79 -15.50
N GLN A 52 4.90 3.48 -16.01
CA GLN A 52 5.03 4.94 -16.06
C GLN A 52 4.87 5.62 -14.69
N MET A 53 5.37 4.99 -13.64
CA MET A 53 5.23 5.48 -12.26
C MET A 53 6.18 6.63 -11.95
N GLN A 54 5.73 7.51 -11.05
CA GLN A 54 6.49 8.65 -10.53
C GLN A 54 6.97 8.39 -9.10
N TYR A 55 8.23 8.72 -8.85
CA TYR A 55 8.82 8.64 -7.51
C TYR A 55 8.33 9.78 -6.60
N PRO A 56 8.23 9.58 -5.27
CA PRO A 56 8.66 8.39 -4.54
C PRO A 56 7.73 7.18 -4.71
N LEU A 57 8.32 5.98 -4.68
CA LEU A 57 7.60 4.71 -4.75
C LEU A 57 7.59 4.01 -3.39
N LEU A 58 6.55 3.23 -3.17
CA LEU A 58 6.38 2.36 -2.02
C LEU A 58 6.32 0.91 -2.50
N LEU A 59 7.02 0.02 -1.80
CA LEU A 59 6.84 -1.42 -1.90
C LEU A 59 6.11 -1.89 -0.64
N LYS A 60 4.95 -2.53 -0.81
CA LYS A 60 4.05 -2.88 0.30
C LYS A 60 3.66 -4.36 0.25
N PRO A 61 3.63 -5.06 1.39
CA PRO A 61 3.03 -6.39 1.47
C PRO A 61 1.59 -6.39 0.99
N ASN A 62 1.19 -7.42 0.24
CA ASN A 62 -0.20 -7.56 -0.22
C ASN A 62 -1.16 -7.63 0.99
N ALA A 63 -0.88 -8.54 1.93
CA ALA A 63 -1.61 -8.69 3.19
C ALA A 63 -1.08 -7.73 4.28
N GLY A 64 -1.84 -7.58 5.37
CA GLY A 64 -1.42 -6.82 6.55
C GLY A 64 -1.78 -5.32 6.54
N GLY A 65 -1.69 -4.71 7.73
CA GLY A 65 -2.09 -3.32 8.00
C GLY A 65 -1.07 -2.58 8.86
N PHE A 66 -1.41 -1.35 9.27
CA PHE A 66 -0.61 -0.50 10.16
C PHE A 66 0.78 -0.10 9.65
N GLY A 67 1.01 -0.18 8.33
CA GLY A 67 2.26 0.28 7.72
C GLY A 67 3.45 -0.67 7.89
N ASN A 68 3.23 -1.87 8.45
CA ASN A 68 4.30 -2.84 8.61
C ASN A 68 4.81 -3.36 7.24
N GLY A 69 6.13 -3.50 7.11
CA GLY A 69 6.79 -3.99 5.90
C GLY A 69 6.77 -3.02 4.71
N ILE A 70 6.32 -1.77 4.88
CA ILE A 70 6.35 -0.78 3.80
C ILE A 70 7.75 -0.21 3.65
N LEU A 71 8.30 -0.32 2.45
CA LEU A 71 9.57 0.29 2.05
C LEU A 71 9.30 1.48 1.14
N ARG A 72 10.14 2.51 1.22
CA ARG A 72 10.05 3.73 0.40
C ARG A 72 11.35 3.92 -0.38
N PHE A 73 11.20 4.31 -1.65
CA PHE A 73 12.31 4.63 -2.54
C PHE A 73 12.07 5.99 -3.18
N ASP A 74 12.99 6.92 -2.98
CA ASP A 74 12.86 8.29 -3.51
C ASP A 74 13.34 8.44 -4.96
N SER A 75 14.03 7.43 -5.51
CA SER A 75 14.49 7.45 -6.91
C SER A 75 14.66 6.05 -7.48
N SER A 76 14.72 5.98 -8.81
CA SER A 76 15.04 4.73 -9.52
C SER A 76 16.41 4.19 -9.17
N ALA A 77 17.42 5.05 -9.00
CA ALA A 77 18.75 4.63 -8.56
C ALA A 77 18.72 3.98 -7.17
N ALA A 78 17.96 4.56 -6.23
CA ALA A 78 17.80 3.99 -4.88
C ALA A 78 17.08 2.63 -4.91
N LEU A 79 16.05 2.48 -5.76
CA LEU A 79 15.35 1.21 -5.94
C LEU A 79 16.28 0.15 -6.55
N ARG A 80 17.03 0.49 -7.61
CA ARG A 80 18.00 -0.41 -8.25
C ARG A 80 19.10 -0.89 -7.30
N ALA A 81 19.55 -0.01 -6.40
CA ALA A 81 20.59 -0.31 -5.43
C ALA A 81 20.12 -1.21 -4.26
N SER A 82 18.81 -1.40 -4.08
CA SER A 82 18.28 -2.21 -2.98
C SER A 82 18.68 -3.67 -3.10
N VAL A 83 19.04 -4.27 -1.96
CA VAL A 83 19.43 -5.69 -1.91
C VAL A 83 18.24 -6.57 -1.50
N GLN A 84 18.25 -7.84 -1.93
CA GLN A 84 17.15 -8.77 -1.67
C GLN A 84 16.77 -8.88 -0.19
N ALA A 85 17.75 -8.81 0.71
CA ALA A 85 17.51 -8.87 2.15
C ALA A 85 16.65 -7.70 2.67
N GLU A 86 16.78 -6.51 2.09
CA GLU A 86 15.98 -5.33 2.42
C GLU A 86 14.54 -5.48 1.88
N LEU A 87 14.41 -5.98 0.65
CA LEU A 87 13.14 -6.14 -0.05
C LEU A 87 12.26 -7.24 0.56
N LYS A 88 12.87 -8.27 1.14
CA LYS A 88 12.18 -9.46 1.65
C LYS A 88 11.06 -9.13 2.63
N GLY A 89 11.22 -8.10 3.46
CA GLY A 89 10.20 -7.67 4.42
C GLY A 89 8.91 -7.13 3.79
N ALA A 90 8.95 -6.77 2.50
CA ALA A 90 7.79 -6.28 1.76
C ALA A 90 7.01 -7.40 1.05
N PHE A 91 7.56 -8.61 0.94
CA PHE A 91 6.86 -9.76 0.36
C PHE A 91 6.23 -10.57 1.49
N GLY A 92 4.90 -10.63 1.51
CA GLY A 92 4.16 -11.40 2.52
C GLY A 92 4.34 -12.92 2.35
N GLU A 93 3.67 -13.71 3.18
CA GLU A 93 3.66 -15.17 3.07
C GLU A 93 3.09 -15.68 1.73
N ASP A 94 2.27 -14.85 1.06
CA ASP A 94 1.75 -15.11 -0.28
C ASP A 94 2.75 -14.82 -1.41
N GLY A 95 3.95 -14.32 -1.08
CA GLY A 95 4.99 -13.96 -2.04
C GLY A 95 4.66 -12.74 -2.89
N LEU A 96 3.61 -11.99 -2.55
CA LEU A 96 3.13 -10.84 -3.31
C LEU A 96 3.42 -9.52 -2.60
N ALA A 97 3.79 -8.53 -3.40
CA ALA A 97 3.84 -7.14 -2.98
C ALA A 97 3.16 -6.24 -4.02
N VAL A 98 2.87 -5.02 -3.59
CA VAL A 98 2.37 -3.93 -4.44
C VAL A 98 3.44 -2.85 -4.51
N LEU A 99 3.96 -2.62 -5.70
CA LEU A 99 4.77 -1.44 -6.04
C LEU A 99 3.82 -0.30 -6.42
N GLN A 100 3.94 0.85 -5.77
CA GLN A 100 2.92 1.88 -5.84
C GLN A 100 3.50 3.29 -5.68
N GLU A 101 2.97 4.26 -6.41
CA GLU A 101 3.28 5.69 -6.20
C GLU A 101 2.89 6.18 -4.79
N GLN A 102 3.78 6.96 -4.19
CA GLN A 102 3.47 7.71 -2.98
C GLN A 102 2.95 9.10 -3.35
N HIS A 103 1.66 9.32 -3.17
CA HIS A 103 1.11 10.68 -3.21
C HIS A 103 1.24 11.37 -1.86
N ARG A 104 1.63 12.64 -1.89
CA ARG A 104 1.56 13.51 -0.70
C ARG A 104 0.09 13.85 -0.44
N PRO A 105 -0.43 13.58 0.77
CA PRO A 105 -1.81 13.92 1.08
C PRO A 105 -2.04 15.44 1.06
N ARG A 106 -3.20 15.84 0.55
CA ARG A 106 -3.60 17.24 0.51
C ARG A 106 -3.71 17.77 1.94
N HIS A 107 -3.14 18.93 2.22
CA HIS A 107 -3.11 19.53 3.56
C HIS A 107 -2.44 18.64 4.64
N GLY A 108 -1.55 17.72 4.24
CA GLY A 108 -0.79 16.89 5.17
C GLY A 108 -1.64 15.90 5.99
N SER A 109 -2.87 15.61 5.55
CA SER A 109 -3.80 14.74 6.28
C SER A 109 -4.41 13.67 5.38
N VAL A 110 -4.65 12.49 5.95
CA VAL A 110 -5.37 11.37 5.31
C VAL A 110 -6.78 11.31 5.89
N GLY A 111 -7.78 11.27 5.01
CA GLY A 111 -9.16 11.03 5.39
C GLY A 111 -9.42 9.55 5.63
N ARG A 112 -10.09 9.22 6.74
CA ARG A 112 -10.65 7.89 7.01
C ARG A 112 -12.15 8.02 7.18
N ILE A 113 -12.89 7.22 6.41
CA ILE A 113 -14.36 7.24 6.37
C ILE A 113 -14.85 5.88 6.85
N TRP A 114 -15.77 5.87 7.81
CA TRP A 114 -16.48 4.67 8.24
C TRP A 114 -17.87 4.66 7.62
N MET A 115 -18.21 3.55 6.99
CA MET A 115 -19.51 3.34 6.37
C MET A 115 -20.20 2.14 6.98
N LEU A 116 -21.52 2.22 7.11
CA LEU A 116 -22.39 1.13 7.52
C LEU A 116 -23.67 1.21 6.70
N ASP A 117 -24.08 0.10 6.11
CA ASP A 117 -25.32 0.00 5.33
C ASP A 117 -25.44 1.09 4.24
N GLY A 118 -24.33 1.31 3.51
CA GLY A 118 -24.24 2.33 2.45
C GLY A 118 -24.22 3.78 2.93
N LYS A 119 -24.22 4.04 4.25
CA LYS A 119 -24.21 5.39 4.82
C LYS A 119 -22.87 5.71 5.47
N VAL A 120 -22.42 6.95 5.31
CA VAL A 120 -21.26 7.48 6.07
C VAL A 120 -21.68 7.69 7.52
N LEU A 121 -21.04 6.98 8.44
CA LEU A 121 -21.26 7.17 9.88
C LEU A 121 -20.37 8.27 10.44
N CYS A 122 -19.09 8.25 10.06
CA CYS A 122 -18.14 9.26 10.47
C CYS A 122 -16.98 9.38 9.48
N ALA A 123 -16.32 10.53 9.50
CA ALA A 123 -15.07 10.77 8.80
C ALA A 123 -14.11 11.52 9.74
N VAL A 124 -12.84 11.12 9.73
CA VAL A 124 -11.79 11.83 10.47
C VAL A 124 -10.62 12.16 9.54
N LEU A 125 -9.96 13.26 9.82
CA LEU A 125 -8.66 13.59 9.24
C LEU A 125 -7.59 13.17 10.24
N ALA A 126 -6.70 12.29 9.81
CA ALA A 126 -5.50 11.95 10.57
C ALA A 126 -4.30 12.67 9.95
N PRO A 127 -3.45 13.32 10.74
CA PRO A 127 -2.18 13.84 10.23
C PRO A 127 -1.33 12.68 9.69
N VAL A 128 -0.61 12.94 8.60
CA VAL A 128 0.35 11.97 8.07
C VAL A 128 1.53 11.89 9.01
N MET A 129 1.81 10.69 9.50
CA MET A 129 3.08 10.39 10.17
C MET A 129 4.12 10.02 9.11
N GLU A 130 5.33 10.54 9.22
CA GLU A 130 6.46 10.11 8.40
C GLU A 130 6.76 8.63 8.70
N LEU A 131 6.99 7.83 7.65
CA LEU A 131 7.38 6.42 7.78
C LEU A 131 8.62 6.31 8.68
N GLY A 132 8.51 5.60 9.81
CA GLY A 132 9.59 5.42 10.79
C GLY A 132 9.48 6.27 12.06
N GLN A 133 8.54 7.22 12.14
CA GLN A 133 8.24 7.94 13.38
C GLN A 133 7.05 7.30 14.09
N ASP A 134 7.32 6.28 14.90
CA ASP A 134 6.34 5.70 15.83
C ASP A 134 6.45 6.40 17.20
N PRO A 135 5.46 7.20 17.62
CA PRO A 135 5.49 7.84 18.93
C PRO A 135 5.44 6.83 20.09
N LEU A 136 4.93 5.61 19.88
CA LEU A 136 4.90 4.57 20.91
C LEU A 136 6.27 3.88 21.09
N LYS A 137 7.17 3.96 20.11
CA LYS A 137 8.58 3.53 20.26
C LYS A 137 9.46 4.55 20.98
N GLN A 138 8.99 5.78 21.20
CA GLN A 138 9.70 6.80 21.99
C GLN A 138 9.36 6.74 23.48
N LEU A 139 8.42 5.87 23.87
CA LEU A 139 7.92 5.70 25.25
C LEU A 139 8.41 4.39 25.90
N LEU A 140 9.33 3.65 25.25
CA LEU A 140 10.02 2.47 25.77
C LEU A 140 11.53 2.64 25.59
#